data_AF-A0AA40CD82-F1
#
_entry.id   AF-A0AA40CD82-F1
#
_cell.length_a   1.000
_cell.length_b   1.000
_cell.length_c   1.000
_cell.angle_alpha   90.00
_cell.angle_beta   90.00
_cell.angle_gamma   90.00
#
_symmetry.space_group_name_H-M   'P 1'
#
loop_
_entity.id
_entity.type
_entity.pdbx_description
1 polymer ?
#
loop_
_entity_poly.entity_id
_entity_poly.type
_entity_poly.pdbx_seq_one_letter_code
_entity_poly.pdbx_strand_id
1 'polypeptide(L)'
;MLFFTARPRMSWLFLLASQFGEIDRGFDSQCKKKPTYERKQWGELWSSASLTNLAAEAVLQAIALYPMGRVAAFGGPRGFLKVWSAEYATLPSSARLMYAGAMLYLTIGAFCLFSVLVFFGTALFKKDLKGSIMGPSESHTWRECRTCKERHSDDMPAKAELSFFGMIYLPLYTWMASWIFWAGFVKLAGERYCPPNLVAQVAVWSSTSVLTSFFGASG
;
A
#
# COMPACT_ATOMS: atom_id res chain seq x y z
N MET A 1 -17.01 6.58 15.80
CA MET A 1 -15.91 5.61 15.55
C MET A 1 -15.34 5.63 14.13
N LEU A 2 -16.06 6.15 13.12
CA LEU A 2 -15.60 6.20 11.73
C LEU A 2 -14.28 6.94 11.46
N PHE A 3 -13.87 7.83 12.36
CA PHE A 3 -12.63 8.60 12.23
C PHE A 3 -11.35 7.74 12.27
N PHE A 4 -11.40 6.58 12.92
CA PHE A 4 -10.20 5.78 13.19
C PHE A 4 -9.83 4.80 12.08
N THR A 5 -10.78 4.40 11.24
CA THR A 5 -10.57 3.32 10.28
C THR A 5 -10.09 3.80 8.90
N ALA A 6 -10.15 5.09 8.61
CA ALA A 6 -9.99 5.62 7.25
C ALA A 6 -8.78 6.54 7.02
N ARG A 7 -7.84 6.65 7.99
CA ARG A 7 -6.57 7.37 7.76
C ARG A 7 -5.48 6.39 7.31
N PRO A 8 -4.99 6.50 6.06
CA PRO A 8 -3.85 5.70 5.61
C PRO A 8 -2.62 6.07 6.43
N ARG A 9 -1.85 5.07 6.87
CA ARG A 9 -0.59 5.34 7.58
C ARG A 9 0.44 5.74 6.53
N MET A 10 1.26 6.75 6.80
CA MET A 10 2.37 7.12 5.92
C MET A 10 3.62 6.28 6.17
N SER A 11 3.56 5.29 7.07
CA SER A 11 4.69 4.44 7.44
C SER A 11 5.22 3.61 6.28
N TRP A 12 4.36 3.24 5.32
CA TRP A 12 4.78 2.49 4.13
C TRP A 12 5.71 3.30 3.23
N LEU A 13 5.60 4.65 3.19
CA LEU A 13 6.53 5.49 2.42
C LEU A 13 7.96 5.38 2.95
N PHE A 14 8.11 5.36 4.28
CA PHE A 14 9.42 5.21 4.91
C PHE A 14 10.01 3.82 4.66
N LEU A 15 9.19 2.77 4.75
CA LEU A 15 9.63 1.40 4.49
C LEU A 15 10.04 1.21 3.02
N LEU A 16 9.24 1.72 2.07
CA LEU A 16 9.62 1.70 0.66
C LEU A 16 10.91 2.48 0.43
N ALA A 17 11.01 3.72 0.93
CA ALA A 17 12.22 4.54 0.78
C ALA A 17 13.48 3.83 1.32
N SER A 18 13.36 3.10 2.44
CA SER A 18 14.48 2.33 3.01
C SER A 18 14.94 1.17 2.12
N GLN A 19 14.02 0.49 1.42
CA GLN A 19 14.39 -0.57 0.48
C GLN A 19 15.09 -0.04 -0.77
N PHE A 20 14.78 1.18 -1.22
CA PHE A 20 15.46 1.78 -2.38
C PHE A 20 16.92 2.14 -2.08
N GLY A 21 17.23 2.53 -0.84
CA GLY A 21 18.60 2.86 -0.44
C GLY A 21 19.59 1.69 -0.51
N GLU A 22 19.10 0.43 -0.51
CA GLU A 22 19.94 -0.77 -0.58
C GLU A 22 20.17 -1.29 -2.00
N ILE A 23 19.21 -1.09 -2.92
CA ILE A 23 19.33 -1.55 -4.32
C ILE A 23 20.52 -0.88 -5.01
N ASP A 24 20.75 0.41 -4.73
CA ASP A 24 21.84 1.18 -5.36
C ASP A 24 23.23 0.74 -4.87
N ARG A 25 23.34 0.24 -3.64
CA ARG A 25 24.61 -0.25 -3.08
C ARG A 25 24.99 -1.66 -3.53
N GLY A 26 24.05 -2.39 -4.13
CA GLY A 26 24.27 -3.76 -4.59
C GLY A 26 25.20 -3.85 -5.80
N PHE A 27 25.20 -2.82 -6.66
CA PHE A 27 25.86 -2.89 -7.97
C PHE A 27 27.38 -2.78 -7.91
N ASP A 28 27.93 -2.10 -6.90
CA ASP A 28 29.38 -1.84 -6.81
C ASP A 28 30.16 -2.94 -6.06
N SER A 29 29.46 -3.91 -5.43
CA SER A 29 30.09 -4.87 -4.52
C SER A 29 30.47 -6.24 -5.12
N GLN A 30 30.26 -6.47 -6.43
CA GLN A 30 30.54 -7.77 -7.06
C GLN A 30 32.01 -8.20 -7.07
N CYS A 31 32.98 -7.31 -6.79
CA CYS A 31 34.40 -7.68 -6.82
C CYS A 31 35.01 -8.14 -5.48
N LYS A 32 34.29 -8.12 -4.35
CA LYS A 32 34.84 -8.56 -3.05
C LYS A 32 34.05 -9.72 -2.45
N LYS A 33 34.47 -10.94 -2.79
CA LYS A 33 34.05 -12.19 -2.13
C LYS A 33 34.48 -12.19 -0.65
N LYS A 34 33.58 -11.81 0.26
CA LYS A 34 33.64 -12.21 1.68
C LYS A 34 32.35 -12.95 2.03
N PRO A 35 32.41 -13.96 2.92
CA PRO A 35 31.30 -14.89 3.17
C PRO A 35 30.07 -14.17 3.73
N THR A 36 28.98 -14.37 3.00
CA THR A 36 27.77 -13.56 2.95
C THR A 36 26.64 -14.23 3.76
N TYR A 37 26.85 -14.51 5.05
CA TYR A 37 25.78 -15.10 5.86
C TYR A 37 24.83 -14.03 6.42
N GLU A 38 25.37 -12.94 7.01
CA GLU A 38 24.53 -11.88 7.59
C GLU A 38 23.65 -11.18 6.55
N ARG A 39 24.15 -10.84 5.35
CA ARG A 39 23.39 -10.08 4.35
C ARG A 39 22.12 -10.80 3.89
N LYS A 40 22.11 -12.14 3.86
CA LYS A 40 20.92 -12.91 3.45
C LYS A 40 19.81 -12.84 4.50
N GLN A 41 20.17 -12.82 5.78
CA GLN A 41 19.24 -12.74 6.90
C GLN A 41 18.51 -11.38 6.94
N TRP A 42 19.22 -10.28 6.68
CA TRP A 42 18.60 -8.94 6.65
C TRP A 42 17.53 -8.84 5.57
N GLY A 43 17.78 -9.33 4.35
CA GLY A 43 16.82 -9.24 3.25
C GLY A 43 15.49 -9.97 3.50
N GLU A 44 15.54 -11.13 4.17
CA GLU A 44 14.33 -11.90 4.52
C GLU A 44 13.49 -11.19 5.60
N LEU A 45 14.16 -10.51 6.54
CA LEU A 45 13.50 -9.76 7.62
C LEU A 45 12.74 -8.53 7.12
N TRP A 46 13.36 -7.73 6.25
CA TRP A 46 12.70 -6.54 5.69
C TRP A 46 11.55 -6.89 4.75
N SER A 47 11.65 -8.02 4.06
CA SER A 47 10.58 -8.50 3.18
C SER A 47 9.32 -8.85 3.97
N SER A 48 9.46 -9.57 5.10
CA SER A 48 8.31 -9.94 5.93
C SER A 48 7.65 -8.72 6.60
N ALA A 49 8.44 -7.75 7.09
CA ALA A 49 7.95 -6.51 7.65
C ALA A 49 7.21 -5.64 6.62
N SER A 50 7.71 -5.56 5.38
CA SER A 50 7.03 -4.84 4.30
C SER A 50 5.70 -5.49 3.94
N LEU A 51 5.65 -6.82 3.90
CA LEU A 51 4.46 -7.58 3.55
C LEU A 51 3.34 -7.43 4.58
N THR A 52 3.68 -7.48 5.88
CA THR A 52 2.69 -7.31 6.96
C THR A 52 2.11 -5.90 6.98
N ASN A 53 2.93 -4.88 6.71
CA ASN A 53 2.45 -3.50 6.57
C ASN A 53 1.53 -3.32 5.36
N LEU A 54 1.89 -3.90 4.21
CA LEU A 54 1.05 -3.88 3.02
C LEU A 54 -0.31 -4.55 3.29
N ALA A 55 -0.31 -5.69 3.97
CA ALA A 55 -1.52 -6.40 4.35
C ALA A 55 -2.39 -5.58 5.31
N ALA A 56 -1.79 -4.94 6.31
CA ALA A 56 -2.51 -4.07 7.25
C ALA A 56 -3.17 -2.88 6.54
N GLU A 57 -2.47 -2.24 5.60
CA GLU A 57 -3.03 -1.15 4.79
C GLU A 57 -4.16 -1.63 3.89
N ALA A 58 -4.03 -2.79 3.25
CA ALA A 58 -5.10 -3.37 2.43
C ALA A 58 -6.38 -3.60 3.26
N VAL A 59 -6.25 -4.10 4.48
CA VAL A 59 -7.38 -4.29 5.41
C VAL A 59 -8.00 -2.94 5.81
N LEU A 60 -7.18 -1.94 6.14
CA LEU A 60 -7.68 -0.60 6.46
C LEU A 60 -8.41 0.05 5.28
N GLN A 61 -7.88 -0.06 4.06
CA GLN A 61 -8.54 0.41 2.85
C GLN A 61 -9.88 -0.29 2.62
N ALA A 62 -9.96 -1.61 2.85
CA ALA A 62 -11.20 -2.37 2.74
C ALA A 62 -12.26 -1.89 3.76
N ILE A 63 -11.87 -1.64 5.01
CA ILE A 63 -12.78 -1.12 6.04
C ILE A 63 -13.22 0.31 5.70
N ALA A 64 -12.32 1.14 5.20
CA ALA A 64 -12.61 2.52 4.79
C ALA A 64 -13.52 2.60 3.55
N LEU A 65 -13.50 1.58 2.70
CA LEU A 65 -14.38 1.47 1.54
C LEU A 65 -15.87 1.45 1.95
N TYR A 66 -16.20 0.81 3.08
CA TYR A 66 -17.57 0.68 3.56
C TYR A 66 -18.27 2.04 3.79
N PRO A 67 -17.77 2.95 4.63
CA PRO A 67 -18.44 4.23 4.86
C PRO A 67 -18.47 5.14 3.63
N MET A 68 -17.39 5.15 2.84
CA MET A 68 -17.37 5.90 1.57
C MET A 68 -18.43 5.37 0.61
N GLY A 69 -18.57 4.05 0.53
CA GLY A 69 -19.61 3.35 -0.22
C GLY A 69 -21.01 3.70 0.28
N ARG A 70 -21.22 3.78 1.59
CA ARG A 70 -22.51 4.21 2.18
C ARG A 70 -22.86 5.65 1.82
N VAL A 71 -21.89 6.56 1.83
CA VAL A 71 -22.09 7.95 1.42
C VAL A 71 -22.43 8.03 -0.07
N ALA A 72 -21.69 7.32 -0.93
CA ALA A 72 -21.97 7.28 -2.36
C ALA A 72 -23.35 6.64 -2.65
N ALA A 73 -23.69 5.54 -1.99
CA ALA A 73 -24.99 4.87 -2.13
C ALA A 73 -26.16 5.76 -1.67
N PHE A 74 -25.95 6.59 -0.65
CA PHE A 74 -26.95 7.57 -0.23
C PHE A 74 -27.11 8.72 -1.24
N GLY A 75 -26.00 9.21 -1.81
CA GLY A 75 -25.99 10.32 -2.76
C GLY A 75 -26.46 9.96 -4.17
N GLY A 76 -26.23 8.72 -4.62
CA GLY A 76 -26.50 8.27 -5.98
C GLY A 76 -27.97 8.44 -6.41
N PRO A 77 -28.94 7.81 -5.72
CA PRO A 77 -30.36 7.92 -6.06
C PRO A 77 -30.93 9.35 -5.97
N ARG A 78 -30.27 10.23 -5.19
CA ARG A 78 -30.69 11.63 -4.99
C ARG A 78 -30.11 12.60 -6.03
N GLY A 79 -29.32 12.09 -6.99
CA GLY A 79 -28.66 12.93 -8.00
C GLY A 79 -27.42 13.67 -7.49
N PHE A 80 -27.08 13.57 -6.20
CA PHE A 80 -25.96 14.31 -5.57
C PHE A 80 -24.57 13.99 -6.13
N LEU A 81 -24.43 12.91 -6.91
CA LEU A 81 -23.17 12.54 -7.56
C LEU A 81 -23.07 13.04 -9.01
N LYS A 82 -24.17 13.53 -9.60
CA LYS A 82 -24.21 14.01 -10.99
C LYS A 82 -23.90 15.51 -10.99
N VAL A 83 -22.69 15.88 -11.39
CA VAL A 83 -22.21 17.28 -11.43
C VAL A 83 -23.15 18.22 -12.21
N TRP A 84 -23.85 17.69 -13.21
CA TRP A 84 -24.78 18.44 -14.07
C TRP A 84 -26.24 18.46 -13.59
N SER A 85 -26.54 17.87 -12.44
CA SER A 85 -27.91 17.84 -11.91
C SER A 85 -28.26 19.12 -11.15
N ALA A 86 -29.53 19.53 -11.19
CA ALA A 86 -30.01 20.69 -10.44
C ALA A 86 -29.86 20.46 -8.92
N GLU A 87 -30.01 19.21 -8.48
CA GLU A 87 -29.83 18.75 -7.11
C GLU A 87 -28.39 18.90 -6.63
N TYR A 88 -27.41 18.76 -7.53
CA TYR A 88 -26.00 19.02 -7.20
C TYR A 88 -25.71 20.51 -6.98
N ALA A 89 -26.37 21.39 -7.74
CA ALA A 89 -26.19 22.83 -7.62
C ALA A 89 -26.73 23.41 -6.30
N THR A 90 -27.74 22.76 -5.70
CA THR A 90 -28.31 23.20 -4.41
C THR A 90 -27.50 22.74 -3.19
N LEU A 91 -26.57 21.80 -3.36
CA LEU A 91 -25.76 21.27 -2.27
C LEU A 91 -24.73 22.30 -1.77
N PRO A 92 -24.56 22.45 -0.44
CA PRO A 92 -23.51 23.30 0.11
C PRO A 92 -22.13 22.78 -0.33
N SER A 93 -21.17 23.68 -0.53
CA SER A 93 -19.82 23.34 -1.00
C SER A 93 -19.13 22.25 -0.17
N SER A 94 -19.40 22.21 1.13
CA SER A 94 -18.91 21.17 2.04
C SER A 94 -19.42 19.77 1.69
N ALA A 95 -20.71 19.65 1.35
CA ALA A 95 -21.30 18.37 0.93
C ALA A 95 -20.75 17.93 -0.43
N ARG A 96 -20.54 18.88 -1.35
CA ARG A 96 -19.90 18.60 -2.66
C ARG A 96 -18.49 18.03 -2.48
N LEU A 97 -17.67 18.62 -1.60
CA LEU A 97 -16.36 18.08 -1.24
C LEU A 97 -16.43 16.68 -0.63
N MET A 98 -17.39 16.44 0.27
CA MET A 98 -17.58 15.13 0.89
C MET A 98 -17.91 14.06 -0.15
N TYR A 99 -18.89 14.31 -1.03
CA TYR A 99 -19.27 13.36 -2.09
C TYR A 99 -18.15 13.15 -3.12
N ALA A 100 -17.44 14.22 -3.49
CA ALA A 100 -16.29 14.14 -4.41
C ALA A 100 -15.16 13.28 -3.81
N GLY A 101 -14.83 13.49 -2.53
CA GLY A 101 -13.83 12.69 -1.81
C GLY A 101 -14.23 11.22 -1.72
N ALA A 102 -15.50 10.93 -1.42
CA ALA A 102 -16.01 9.56 -1.38
C ALA A 102 -15.90 8.85 -2.74
N MET A 103 -16.30 9.51 -3.84
CA MET A 103 -16.21 8.95 -5.19
C MET A 103 -14.77 8.74 -5.65
N LEU A 104 -13.89 9.71 -5.37
CA LEU A 104 -12.46 9.60 -5.66
C LEU A 104 -11.85 8.43 -4.89
N TYR A 105 -12.19 8.29 -3.60
CA TYR A 105 -11.71 7.21 -2.76
C TYR A 105 -12.19 5.84 -3.26
N LEU A 106 -13.46 5.69 -3.62
CA LEU A 106 -14.00 4.43 -4.14
C LEU A 106 -13.33 4.03 -5.45
N THR A 107 -13.13 4.99 -6.36
CA THR A 107 -12.54 4.71 -7.68
C THR A 107 -11.08 4.28 -7.54
N ILE A 108 -10.28 5.06 -6.81
CA ILE A 108 -8.85 4.80 -6.65
C ILE A 108 -8.63 3.60 -5.71
N GLY A 109 -9.41 3.49 -4.64
CA GLY A 109 -9.36 2.38 -3.70
C GLY A 109 -9.71 1.04 -4.36
N ALA A 110 -10.73 1.00 -5.22
CA ALA A 110 -11.05 -0.21 -5.99
C ALA A 110 -9.91 -0.60 -6.94
N PHE A 111 -9.31 0.36 -7.63
CA PHE A 111 -8.16 0.10 -8.49
C PHE A 111 -6.93 -0.38 -7.70
N CYS A 112 -6.71 0.19 -6.50
CA CYS A 112 -5.64 -0.22 -5.59
C CYS A 112 -5.84 -1.66 -5.11
N LEU A 113 -7.03 -2.00 -4.61
CA LEU A 113 -7.37 -3.36 -4.19
C LEU A 113 -7.25 -4.36 -5.33
N PHE A 114 -7.74 -4.02 -6.52
CA PHE A 114 -7.59 -4.86 -7.71
C PHE A 114 -6.11 -5.11 -8.04
N SER A 115 -5.29 -4.05 -8.04
CA SER A 115 -3.85 -4.16 -8.31
C SER A 115 -3.14 -5.07 -7.31
N VAL A 116 -3.47 -4.94 -6.02
CA VAL A 116 -2.95 -5.79 -4.95
C VAL A 116 -3.38 -7.26 -5.15
N LEU A 117 -4.65 -7.51 -5.47
CA LEU A 117 -5.16 -8.86 -5.72
C LEU A 117 -4.48 -9.52 -6.92
N VAL A 118 -4.27 -8.79 -8.01
CA VAL A 118 -3.53 -9.29 -9.19
C VAL A 118 -2.08 -9.60 -8.81
N PHE A 119 -1.43 -8.73 -8.04
CA PHE A 119 -0.07 -8.95 -7.57
C PHE A 119 0.04 -10.23 -6.72
N PHE A 120 -0.84 -10.40 -5.72
CA PHE A 120 -0.86 -11.60 -4.90
C PHE A 120 -1.22 -12.86 -5.70
N GLY A 121 -2.20 -12.77 -6.61
CA GLY A 121 -2.58 -13.90 -7.47
C GLY A 121 -1.42 -14.39 -8.34
N THR A 122 -0.68 -13.47 -8.97
CA THR A 122 0.49 -13.82 -9.77
C THR A 122 1.66 -14.34 -8.93
N ALA A 123 1.84 -13.85 -7.70
CA ALA A 123 2.87 -14.32 -6.79
C ALA A 123 2.57 -15.73 -6.24
N LEU A 124 1.32 -16.00 -5.88
CA LEU A 124 0.87 -17.33 -5.42
C LEU A 124 0.97 -18.36 -6.54
N PHE A 125 0.52 -18.02 -7.75
CA PHE A 125 0.55 -18.94 -8.89
C PHE A 125 1.98 -19.38 -9.28
N LYS A 126 2.97 -18.48 -9.13
CA LYS A 126 4.39 -18.82 -9.36
C LYS A 126 4.95 -19.81 -8.35
N LYS A 127 4.48 -19.80 -7.09
CA LYS A 127 4.97 -20.73 -6.05
C LYS A 127 4.54 -22.16 -6.36
N ASP A 128 3.28 -22.35 -6.76
CA ASP A 128 2.75 -23.67 -7.12
C ASP A 128 3.44 -24.26 -8.35
N LEU A 129 3.69 -23.44 -9.39
CA LEU A 129 4.39 -23.92 -10.60
C LEU A 129 5.81 -24.39 -10.29
N LYS A 130 6.53 -23.72 -9.39
CA LYS A 130 7.91 -24.08 -9.05
C LYS A 130 7.98 -25.37 -8.23
N GLY A 131 6.98 -25.62 -7.37
CA GLY A 131 6.87 -26.85 -6.59
C GLY A 131 6.61 -28.08 -7.46
N SER A 132 5.84 -27.94 -8.54
CA SER A 132 5.49 -29.08 -9.41
C SER A 132 6.56 -29.44 -10.46
N ILE A 133 7.47 -28.53 -10.81
CA ILE A 133 8.47 -28.76 -11.88
C ILE A 133 9.82 -29.24 -11.32
N MET A 134 10.17 -28.91 -10.07
CA MET A 134 11.38 -29.43 -9.42
C MET A 134 11.12 -30.82 -8.84
N GLY A 135 11.25 -31.84 -9.69
CA GLY A 135 11.50 -33.21 -9.24
C GLY A 135 12.78 -33.31 -8.39
N PRO A 136 12.98 -34.40 -7.65
CA PRO A 136 14.15 -34.60 -6.80
C PRO A 136 15.44 -34.45 -7.63
N SER A 137 16.17 -33.36 -7.38
CA SER A 137 17.43 -33.07 -8.05
C SER A 137 18.47 -34.10 -7.63
N GLU A 138 18.89 -34.95 -8.57
CA GLU A 138 20.11 -35.77 -8.44
C GLU A 138 21.30 -34.86 -8.09
N SER A 139 22.07 -35.30 -7.09
CA SER A 139 23.25 -34.64 -6.57
C SER A 139 24.40 -34.71 -7.59
N HIS A 140 24.44 -33.78 -8.54
CA HIS A 140 25.58 -33.63 -9.43
C HIS A 140 26.71 -32.80 -8.80
N THR A 141 27.88 -33.43 -8.82
CA THR A 141 29.18 -33.04 -8.25
C THR A 141 29.72 -31.69 -8.74
N TRP A 142 30.22 -30.89 -7.78
CA TRP A 142 30.70 -29.50 -7.86
C TRP A 142 31.96 -29.17 -8.69
N ARG A 143 32.34 -29.89 -9.75
CA ARG A 143 33.71 -29.77 -10.30
C ARG A 143 33.98 -28.90 -11.53
N GLU A 144 33.02 -28.22 -12.16
CA GLU A 144 33.34 -27.33 -13.28
C GLU A 144 32.67 -25.96 -13.17
N CYS A 145 33.44 -24.96 -12.70
CA CYS A 145 33.08 -23.56 -12.85
C CYS A 145 34.34 -22.76 -13.20
N ARG A 146 34.62 -22.68 -14.51
CA ARG A 146 35.68 -21.82 -15.04
C ARG A 146 35.33 -21.22 -16.40
N THR A 147 34.12 -20.71 -16.58
CA THR A 147 33.75 -19.79 -17.70
C THR A 147 32.43 -19.07 -17.39
N CYS A 148 32.36 -18.31 -16.29
CA CYS A 148 31.34 -17.27 -16.14
C CYS A 148 31.85 -15.97 -16.75
N LYS A 149 31.79 -15.86 -18.08
CA LYS A 149 32.05 -14.63 -18.83
C LYS A 149 30.82 -14.31 -19.69
N GLU A 150 30.23 -13.15 -19.39
CA GLU A 150 29.46 -12.28 -20.31
C GLU A 150 28.31 -12.91 -21.10
N ARG A 151 27.13 -12.97 -20.48
CA ARG A 151 25.84 -12.54 -21.09
C ARG A 151 24.67 -12.85 -20.16
N HIS A 152 24.22 -11.85 -19.41
CA HIS A 152 22.81 -11.72 -19.02
C HIS A 152 22.58 -10.37 -18.32
N SER A 153 22.86 -9.25 -19.01
CA SER A 153 22.74 -7.90 -18.43
C SER A 153 21.63 -7.03 -19.03
N ASP A 154 20.91 -7.47 -20.07
CA ASP A 154 20.02 -6.55 -20.82
C ASP A 154 18.51 -6.81 -20.65
N ASP A 155 18.10 -7.83 -19.91
CA ASP A 155 16.69 -8.06 -19.57
C ASP A 155 16.44 -7.77 -18.08
N MET A 156 16.79 -6.57 -17.61
CA MET A 156 16.10 -6.07 -16.42
C MET A 156 14.68 -5.64 -16.81
N PRO A 157 13.66 -6.25 -16.22
CA PRO A 157 12.35 -6.35 -16.83
C PRO A 157 11.56 -5.07 -16.63
N ALA A 158 10.95 -4.55 -17.71
CA ALA A 158 9.91 -3.52 -17.67
C ALA A 158 8.74 -3.82 -16.69
N LYS A 159 8.69 -5.02 -16.12
CA LYS A 159 7.76 -5.45 -15.06
C LYS A 159 8.05 -4.80 -13.70
N ALA A 160 9.29 -4.36 -13.42
CA ALA A 160 9.62 -3.71 -12.14
C ALA A 160 9.10 -2.27 -12.07
N GLU A 161 9.16 -1.53 -13.19
CA GLU A 161 8.71 -0.13 -13.31
C GLU A 161 7.20 0.01 -13.08
N LEU A 162 6.36 -0.80 -13.74
CA LEU A 162 4.91 -0.70 -13.61
C LEU A 162 4.42 -1.04 -12.19
N SER A 163 5.13 -1.94 -11.51
CA SER A 163 4.83 -2.29 -10.12
C SER A 163 5.14 -1.15 -9.16
N PHE A 164 6.13 -0.31 -9.48
CA PHE A 164 6.58 0.79 -8.62
C PHE A 164 5.58 1.95 -8.63
N PHE A 165 5.12 2.37 -9.81
CA PHE A 165 4.12 3.44 -9.92
C PHE A 165 2.80 3.07 -9.22
N GLY A 166 2.38 1.81 -9.32
CA GLY A 166 1.19 1.33 -8.59
C GLY A 166 1.34 1.42 -7.07
N MET A 167 2.49 1.01 -6.53
CA MET A 167 2.69 0.95 -5.07
C MET A 167 2.81 2.32 -4.41
N ILE A 168 3.35 3.34 -5.08
CA ILE A 168 3.54 4.66 -4.45
C ILE A 168 2.37 5.61 -4.72
N TYR A 169 1.91 5.68 -5.97
CA TYR A 169 0.94 6.73 -6.32
C TYR A 169 -0.45 6.38 -5.82
N LEU A 170 -0.87 5.11 -5.86
CA LEU A 170 -2.22 4.71 -5.45
C LEU A 170 -2.50 4.98 -3.96
N PRO A 171 -1.60 4.66 -3.01
CA PRO A 171 -1.87 4.98 -1.62
C PRO A 171 -1.80 6.48 -1.33
N LEU A 172 -0.96 7.25 -2.05
CA LEU A 172 -0.93 8.71 -1.92
C LEU A 172 -2.26 9.34 -2.37
N TYR A 173 -2.82 8.88 -3.49
CA TYR A 173 -4.10 9.39 -3.97
C TYR A 173 -5.27 8.98 -3.07
N THR A 174 -5.30 7.76 -2.55
CA THR A 174 -6.33 7.36 -1.56
C THR A 174 -6.21 8.16 -0.26
N TRP A 175 -4.99 8.51 0.15
CA TRP A 175 -4.74 9.42 1.26
C TRP A 175 -5.32 10.81 1.00
N MET A 176 -5.00 11.42 -0.15
CA MET A 176 -5.59 12.70 -0.54
C MET A 176 -7.12 12.66 -0.61
N ALA A 177 -7.70 11.60 -1.19
CA ALA A 177 -9.14 11.43 -1.28
C ALA A 177 -9.81 11.34 0.10
N SER A 178 -9.18 10.64 1.04
CA SER A 178 -9.64 10.58 2.43
C SER A 178 -9.65 11.98 3.07
N TRP A 179 -8.61 12.78 2.88
CA TRP A 179 -8.57 14.16 3.39
C TRP A 179 -9.68 15.04 2.80
N ILE A 180 -9.90 14.97 1.49
CA ILE A 180 -10.96 15.73 0.80
C ILE A 180 -12.34 15.36 1.37
N PHE A 181 -12.60 14.06 1.51
CA PHE A 181 -13.83 13.56 2.12
C PHE A 181 -14.04 14.13 3.52
N TRP A 182 -13.01 14.02 4.37
CA TRP A 182 -13.09 14.46 5.76
C TRP A 182 -13.23 15.96 5.90
N ALA A 183 -12.53 16.75 5.09
CA ALA A 183 -12.67 18.20 5.07
C ALA A 183 -14.12 18.61 4.75
N GLY A 184 -14.75 17.95 3.76
CA GLY A 184 -16.16 18.14 3.43
C GLY A 184 -17.09 17.73 4.58
N PHE A 185 -16.84 16.54 5.17
CA PHE A 185 -17.65 16.00 6.25
C PHE A 185 -17.63 16.88 7.51
N VAL A 186 -16.45 17.28 8.00
CA VAL A 186 -16.31 18.11 9.21
C VAL A 186 -17.00 19.46 9.01
N LYS A 187 -16.79 20.09 7.84
CA LYS A 187 -17.42 21.38 7.53
C LYS A 187 -18.94 21.26 7.35
N LEU A 188 -19.44 20.12 6.87
CA LEU A 188 -20.87 19.86 6.73
C LEU A 188 -21.54 19.60 8.09
N ALA A 189 -20.85 18.89 8.98
CA ALA A 189 -21.37 18.56 10.30
C ALA A 189 -21.44 19.79 11.23
N GLY A 190 -20.59 20.81 10.99
CA GLY A 190 -20.63 22.08 11.70
C GLY A 190 -20.57 21.90 13.21
N GLU A 191 -21.45 22.57 13.94
CA GLU A 191 -21.51 22.49 15.42
C GLU A 191 -22.05 21.16 15.95
N ARG A 192 -22.70 20.34 15.11
CA ARG A 192 -23.16 19.00 15.52
C ARG A 192 -22.02 18.00 15.62
N TYR A 193 -20.84 18.37 15.11
CA TYR A 193 -19.65 17.57 15.25
C TYR A 193 -18.98 17.86 16.60
N CYS A 194 -19.32 17.07 17.61
CA CYS A 194 -18.53 17.00 18.85
C CYS A 194 -17.40 15.97 18.64
N PRO A 195 -16.16 16.39 18.32
CA PRO A 195 -15.06 15.44 18.24
C PRO A 195 -14.88 14.78 19.61
N PRO A 196 -14.92 13.44 19.71
CA PRO A 196 -14.48 12.77 20.92
C PRO A 196 -13.02 13.14 21.13
N ASN A 197 -12.67 13.73 22.29
CA ASN A 197 -11.33 14.17 22.70
C ASN A 197 -10.23 13.97 21.63
N LEU A 198 -10.06 14.94 20.73
CA LEU A 198 -9.11 14.88 19.60
C LEU A 198 -7.70 14.46 20.06
N VAL A 199 -7.29 14.96 21.23
CA VAL A 199 -6.01 14.66 21.88
C VAL A 199 -5.88 13.17 22.19
N ALA A 200 -6.93 12.53 22.74
CA ALA A 200 -6.90 11.11 23.03
C ALA A 200 -6.78 10.28 21.74
N GLN A 201 -7.39 10.73 20.64
CA GLN A 201 -7.30 10.04 19.35
C GLN A 201 -5.89 10.13 18.77
N VAL A 202 -5.29 11.33 18.78
CA VAL A 202 -3.91 11.52 18.33
C VAL A 202 -2.95 10.72 19.20
N ALA A 203 -3.15 10.68 20.52
CA ALA A 203 -2.31 9.92 21.44
C ALA A 203 -2.34 8.41 21.15
N VAL A 204 -3.52 7.82 20.96
CA VAL A 204 -3.66 6.39 20.61
C VAL A 204 -3.00 6.07 19.27
N TRP A 205 -3.09 6.99 18.31
CA TRP A 205 -2.50 6.80 16.98
C TRP A 205 -0.97 6.90 16.99
N SER A 206 -0.43 7.92 17.67
CA SER A 206 1.02 8.07 17.82
C SER A 206 1.60 6.91 18.61
N SER A 207 0.95 6.45 19.68
CA SER A 207 1.44 5.32 20.46
C SER A 207 1.44 4.01 19.67
N THR A 208 0.35 3.70 18.95
CA THR A 208 0.28 2.47 18.12
C THR A 208 1.27 2.48 16.95
N SER A 209 1.52 3.64 16.34
CA SER A 209 2.52 3.78 15.28
C SER A 209 3.93 3.53 15.81
N VAL A 210 4.27 4.11 16.96
CA VAL A 210 5.56 3.93 17.63
C VAL A 210 5.76 2.48 18.06
N LEU A 211 4.75 1.86 18.69
CA LEU A 211 4.81 0.45 19.11
C LEU A 211 5.04 -0.49 17.92
N THR A 212 4.37 -0.24 16.80
CA THR A 212 4.54 -1.07 15.59
C THR A 212 5.98 -1.00 15.06
N SER A 213 6.60 0.18 15.07
CA SER A 213 8.01 0.34 14.68
C SER A 213 8.97 -0.38 15.63
N PHE A 214 8.70 -0.39 16.94
CA PHE A 214 9.55 -1.08 17.91
C PHE A 214 9.46 -2.60 17.80
N PHE A 215 8.26 -3.17 17.72
CA PHE A 215 8.10 -4.63 17.63
C PHE A 215 8.53 -5.19 16.27
N GLY A 216 8.38 -4.42 15.18
CA GLY A 216 8.81 -4.82 13.86
C GLY A 216 10.33 -4.96 13.70
N ALA A 217 11.13 -4.34 14.58
CA ALA A 217 12.60 -4.43 14.53
C ALA A 217 13.18 -5.57 15.40
N SER A 218 12.36 -6.22 16.23
CA SER A 218 12.81 -7.21 17.23
C SER A 218 12.53 -8.68 16.87
N GLY A 219 11.82 -8.92 15.75
CA GLY A 219 11.46 -10.26 15.27
C GLY A 219 12.34 -10.74 14.13
#